data_AF-A0A969ATW4-F1
#
_entry.id   AF-A0A969ATW4-F1
#
_cell.length_a   1.000
_cell.length_b   1.000
_cell.length_c   1.000
_cell.angle_alpha   90.00
_cell.angle_beta   90.00
_cell.angle_gamma   90.00
#
_symmetry.space_group_name_H-M   'P 1'
#
loop_
_entity.id
_entity.type
_entity.pdbx_description
1 polymer ?
#
loop_
_entity_poly.entity_id
_entity_poly.type
_entity_poly.pdbx_seq_one_letter_code
_entity_poly.pdbx_strand_id
1 'polypeptide(L)'
;KAPPTAVQAQSIIARTYALRNLRRFKIDNYELCATTQCQVYRGLDASTSSVDQAISATTGKVLTYSNELVDALYSSQTGGVTAQFEDVWEGQARPYLRSRIDAAPNQVWNLDNKPLSDEKNFRQFISLTKGFNEDTWSSFRWKRESPLTEINQNLREFLKAEQHPLANFGSVQNLVVAKRSRGGRVQQLKVMTDIGEVILQKDEILRALDAPNSLLFYVDPQSKSVEGESRSLAPGAVAASQQVLEGFTFAGGGLGHAVGLSQAGSYRLSNIGYSAEQILKFYYPGATLQPLTSSIVYWRDSQPSTVATQTVSAQPLSPATGRPGETTASNEAPKQDGPELFGVKLPNIKFNVLWDWLPFSNLDFEAGQPL
;
A
#
# COMPACT_ATOMS: atom_id res chain seq x y z
N LYS A 1 0.14 24.39 4.77
CA LYS A 1 1.11 24.06 5.86
C LYS A 1 0.50 23.01 6.79
N ALA A 2 1.33 22.11 7.32
CA ALA A 2 0.89 21.07 8.26
C ALA A 2 0.42 21.67 9.61
N PRO A 3 -0.74 21.30 10.14
CA PRO A 3 -1.22 21.78 11.43
C PRO A 3 -0.41 21.24 12.63
N PRO A 4 -0.25 21.99 13.74
CA PRO A 4 0.70 21.65 14.79
C PRO A 4 0.52 20.26 15.42
N THR A 5 -0.72 19.87 15.77
CA THR A 5 -0.94 18.58 16.45
C THR A 5 -0.82 17.39 15.49
N ALA A 6 -1.01 17.59 14.19
CA ALA A 6 -0.72 16.59 13.17
C ALA A 6 0.79 16.34 13.06
N VAL A 7 1.59 17.41 13.09
CA VAL A 7 3.07 17.29 13.11
C VAL A 7 3.52 16.57 14.39
N GLN A 8 2.96 16.91 15.55
CA GLN A 8 3.23 16.19 16.80
C GLN A 8 2.90 14.69 16.73
N ALA A 9 1.73 14.33 16.18
CA ALA A 9 1.35 12.94 15.97
C ALA A 9 2.36 12.22 15.06
N GLN A 10 2.76 12.85 13.95
CA GLN A 10 3.78 12.31 13.04
C GLN A 10 5.13 12.12 13.75
N SER A 11 5.59 13.08 14.56
CA SER A 11 6.84 12.97 15.33
C SER A 11 6.84 11.75 16.26
N ILE A 12 5.71 11.48 16.91
CA ILE A 12 5.56 10.30 17.79
C ILE A 12 5.63 9.00 17.00
N ILE A 13 4.94 8.89 15.86
CA ILE A 13 4.93 7.65 15.07
C ILE A 13 6.25 7.43 14.33
N ALA A 14 6.92 8.48 13.87
CA ALA A 14 8.26 8.40 13.31
C ALA A 14 9.25 7.83 14.34
N ARG A 15 9.23 8.39 15.57
CA ARG A 15 10.01 7.88 16.70
C ARG A 15 9.72 6.42 17.01
N THR A 16 8.44 6.08 17.08
CA THR A 16 8.01 4.70 17.35
C THR A 16 8.49 3.75 16.25
N TYR A 17 8.32 4.13 14.99
CA TYR A 17 8.72 3.35 13.82
C TYR A 17 10.24 3.11 13.80
N ALA A 18 11.03 4.15 14.03
CA ALA A 18 12.49 4.06 14.08
C ALA A 18 12.96 3.05 15.13
N LEU A 19 12.47 3.18 16.37
CA LEU A 19 12.83 2.29 17.48
C LEU A 19 12.34 0.85 17.25
N ARG A 20 11.15 0.69 16.67
CA ARG A 20 10.56 -0.61 16.34
C ARG A 20 11.35 -1.37 15.27
N ASN A 21 11.95 -0.67 14.31
CA ASN A 21 12.55 -1.26 13.12
C ASN A 21 14.09 -1.35 13.13
N LEU A 22 14.76 -1.06 14.26
CA LEU A 22 16.23 -1.10 14.35
C LEU A 22 16.88 -2.41 13.87
N ARG A 23 16.15 -3.53 13.91
CA ARG A 23 16.65 -4.84 13.45
C ARG A 23 16.40 -5.14 11.96
N ARG A 24 15.58 -4.34 11.28
CA ARG A 24 14.94 -4.73 10.00
C ARG A 24 15.95 -4.95 8.87
N PHE A 25 17.06 -4.22 8.86
CA PHE A 25 18.14 -4.36 7.88
C PHE A 25 19.46 -4.75 8.55
N LYS A 26 19.39 -5.51 9.64
CA LYS A 26 20.57 -6.00 10.36
C LYS A 26 21.53 -6.78 9.46
N ILE A 27 21.02 -7.45 8.42
CA ILE A 27 21.82 -8.18 7.42
C ILE A 27 22.51 -7.20 6.46
N ASP A 28 21.85 -6.11 6.10
CA ASP A 28 22.33 -5.09 5.15
C ASP A 28 23.13 -3.96 5.82
N ASN A 29 23.36 -4.04 7.15
CA ASN A 29 24.16 -3.10 7.96
C ASN A 29 23.64 -1.65 8.02
N TYR A 30 22.32 -1.47 7.97
CA TYR A 30 21.64 -0.20 8.28
C TYR A 30 20.39 -0.42 9.16
N GLU A 31 19.83 0.63 9.74
CA GLU A 31 18.67 0.53 10.63
C GLU A 31 17.36 1.00 9.97
N LEU A 32 17.43 1.94 9.03
CA LEU A 32 16.29 2.50 8.29
C LEU A 32 16.68 2.88 6.85
N CYS A 33 15.76 2.72 5.90
CA CYS A 33 15.91 3.20 4.53
C CYS A 33 15.26 4.60 4.36
N ALA A 34 15.82 5.46 3.49
CA ALA A 34 15.37 6.85 3.30
C ALA A 34 14.20 7.02 2.30
N THR A 35 13.61 5.92 1.82
CA THR A 35 12.54 5.90 0.80
C THR A 35 11.18 5.56 1.42
N THR A 36 10.13 5.51 0.59
CA THR A 36 8.78 5.05 0.99
C THR A 36 8.74 3.62 1.55
N GLN A 37 9.82 2.83 1.38
CA GLN A 37 9.95 1.51 2.00
C GLN A 37 10.10 1.57 3.54
N CYS A 38 10.54 2.71 4.09
CA CYS A 38 10.65 2.91 5.53
C CYS A 38 10.15 4.28 5.97
N GLN A 39 10.84 5.34 5.56
CA GLN A 39 10.52 6.72 5.91
C GLN A 39 11.24 7.66 4.95
N VAL A 40 10.54 8.66 4.40
CA VAL A 40 11.16 9.67 3.53
C VAL A 40 12.07 10.57 4.37
N TYR A 41 13.38 10.51 4.14
CA TYR A 41 14.39 11.36 4.77
C TYR A 41 15.08 12.22 3.69
N ARG A 42 15.05 13.55 3.85
CA ARG A 42 15.60 14.52 2.89
C ARG A 42 16.82 15.30 3.43
N GLY A 43 17.41 14.88 4.56
CA GLY A 43 18.53 15.59 5.20
C GLY A 43 18.11 16.72 6.15
N LEU A 44 19.10 17.32 6.83
CA LEU A 44 18.91 18.36 7.86
C LEU A 44 18.44 19.72 7.29
N ASP A 45 18.66 19.96 5.99
CA ASP A 45 18.32 21.22 5.33
C ASP A 45 16.80 21.44 5.12
N ALA A 46 15.98 20.45 5.52
CA ALA A 46 14.52 20.47 5.39
C ALA A 46 13.77 20.65 6.72
N SER A 47 14.47 20.99 7.82
CA SER A 47 13.81 21.31 9.10
C SER A 47 13.13 22.69 9.08
N THR A 48 11.99 22.79 9.76
CA THR A 48 11.28 24.05 9.99
C THR A 48 11.00 24.22 11.48
N SER A 49 10.89 25.46 11.96
CA SER A 49 10.65 25.74 13.39
C SER A 49 9.39 25.08 13.95
N SER A 50 8.36 24.86 13.13
CA SER A 50 7.15 24.11 13.53
C SER A 50 7.42 22.64 13.82
N VAL A 51 8.39 22.04 13.12
CA VAL A 51 8.80 20.64 13.33
C VAL A 51 9.62 20.52 14.60
N ASP A 52 10.57 21.42 14.82
CA ASP A 52 11.39 21.46 16.05
C ASP A 52 10.50 21.61 17.30
N GLN A 53 9.49 22.49 17.24
CA GLN A 53 8.51 22.65 18.31
C GLN A 53 7.71 21.38 18.56
N ALA A 54 7.26 20.69 17.50
CA ALA A 54 6.52 19.44 17.64
C ALA A 54 7.37 18.30 18.20
N ILE A 55 8.64 18.21 17.78
CA ILE A 55 9.62 17.26 18.32
C ILE A 55 9.83 17.51 19.81
N SER A 56 10.11 18.76 20.18
CA SER A 56 10.32 19.17 21.57
C SER A 56 9.08 18.87 22.44
N ALA A 57 7.89 19.24 21.97
CA ALA A 57 6.61 19.00 22.68
C ALA A 57 6.25 17.50 22.82
N THR A 58 6.87 16.63 22.02
CA THR A 58 6.65 15.18 22.02
C THR A 58 7.87 14.39 22.45
N THR A 59 8.84 15.04 23.08
CA THR A 59 10.09 14.42 23.54
C THR A 59 9.82 13.14 24.31
N GLY A 60 10.45 12.06 23.87
CA GLY A 60 10.35 10.74 24.49
C GLY A 60 8.99 10.06 24.37
N LYS A 61 7.99 10.63 23.69
CA LYS A 61 6.69 9.97 23.54
C LYS A 61 6.71 8.92 22.43
N VAL A 62 6.25 7.72 22.74
CA VAL A 62 6.13 6.55 21.84
C VAL A 62 4.73 5.94 21.92
N LEU A 63 4.37 5.18 20.90
CA LEU A 63 3.11 4.46 20.82
C LEU A 63 3.34 2.96 21.03
N THR A 64 2.58 2.36 21.94
CA THR A 64 2.74 0.94 22.31
C THR A 64 1.42 0.18 22.31
N TYR A 65 1.49 -1.14 22.16
CA TYR A 65 0.38 -2.05 22.36
C TYR A 65 0.89 -3.26 23.16
N SER A 66 0.25 -3.58 24.30
CA SER A 66 0.70 -4.65 25.20
C SER A 66 2.19 -4.56 25.58
N ASN A 67 2.61 -3.34 25.95
CA ASN A 67 3.99 -2.96 26.30
C ASN A 67 5.05 -3.18 25.20
N GLU A 68 4.63 -3.36 23.95
CA GLU A 68 5.52 -3.44 22.78
C GLU A 68 5.30 -2.23 21.87
N LEU A 69 6.37 -1.67 21.28
CA LEU A 69 6.23 -0.60 20.28
C LEU A 69 5.35 -1.08 19.11
N VAL A 70 4.41 -0.25 18.70
CA VAL A 70 3.55 -0.59 17.56
C VAL A 70 4.31 -0.48 16.24
N ASP A 71 3.85 -1.23 15.24
CA ASP A 71 4.21 -0.95 13.84
C ASP A 71 3.48 0.32 13.40
N ALA A 72 4.16 1.46 13.58
CA ALA A 72 3.59 2.80 13.42
C ALA A 72 3.55 3.25 11.94
N LEU A 73 2.81 2.50 11.12
CA LEU A 73 2.68 2.72 9.67
C LEU A 73 1.81 3.94 9.35
N TYR A 74 2.13 4.65 8.27
CA TYR A 74 1.36 5.81 7.83
C TYR A 74 1.38 5.96 6.31
N SER A 75 0.41 6.66 5.75
CA SER A 75 0.31 6.91 4.31
C SER A 75 -0.22 8.31 4.01
N SER A 76 -0.08 8.76 2.76
CA SER A 76 -0.53 10.08 2.35
C SER A 76 -2.05 10.23 2.47
N GLN A 77 -2.81 9.33 1.83
CA GLN A 77 -4.27 9.27 1.89
C GLN A 77 -4.77 7.83 1.95
N THR A 78 -5.85 7.62 2.69
CA THR A 78 -6.54 6.36 2.87
C THR A 78 -7.66 6.12 1.86
N GLY A 79 -8.16 7.19 1.23
CA GLY A 79 -9.36 7.12 0.40
C GLY A 79 -10.64 7.07 1.22
N GLY A 80 -10.60 7.55 2.48
CA GLY A 80 -11.76 7.64 3.36
C GLY A 80 -12.00 6.42 4.25
N VAL A 81 -11.11 5.43 4.20
CA VAL A 81 -11.17 4.23 5.04
C VAL A 81 -9.76 3.70 5.21
N THR A 82 -9.26 3.44 6.42
CA THR A 82 -7.95 2.81 6.62
C THR A 82 -7.95 1.34 6.17
N ALA A 83 -6.78 0.81 5.84
CA ALA A 83 -6.57 -0.62 5.63
C ALA A 83 -6.14 -1.30 6.94
N GLN A 84 -6.54 -2.55 7.13
CA GLN A 84 -5.88 -3.43 8.10
C GLN A 84 -4.57 -3.96 7.52
N PHE A 85 -3.64 -4.40 8.38
CA PHE A 85 -2.30 -4.81 7.97
C PHE A 85 -2.32 -5.93 6.90
N GLU A 86 -3.17 -6.92 7.11
CA GLU A 86 -3.26 -8.16 6.34
C GLU A 86 -3.87 -7.95 4.93
N ASP A 87 -4.53 -6.81 4.72
CA ASP A 87 -5.06 -6.43 3.41
C ASP A 87 -3.96 -5.99 2.45
N VAL A 88 -2.79 -5.61 2.97
CA VAL A 88 -1.68 -5.08 2.20
C VAL A 88 -0.48 -6.03 2.24
N TRP A 89 -0.16 -6.59 3.40
CA TRP A 89 1.00 -7.46 3.58
C TRP A 89 0.63 -8.81 4.17
N GLU A 90 1.48 -9.80 3.93
CA GLU A 90 1.42 -11.07 4.64
C GLU A 90 2.02 -10.92 6.04
N GLY A 91 1.46 -11.65 7.01
CA GLY A 91 1.99 -11.70 8.37
C GLY A 91 0.94 -11.68 9.47
N GLN A 92 1.41 -11.69 10.72
CA GLN A 92 0.53 -11.71 11.88
C GLN A 92 -0.27 -10.42 12.00
N ALA A 93 -1.56 -10.57 12.29
CA ALA A 93 -2.49 -9.49 12.57
C ALA A 93 -1.95 -8.48 13.59
N ARG A 94 -2.17 -7.18 13.30
CA ARG A 94 -1.90 -6.09 14.24
C ARG A 94 -3.22 -5.53 14.75
N PRO A 95 -3.60 -5.77 16.03
CA PRO A 95 -4.88 -5.32 16.57
C PRO A 95 -5.10 -3.80 16.48
N TYR A 96 -4.01 -3.03 16.46
CA TYR A 96 -3.99 -1.57 16.33
C TYR A 96 -3.92 -1.07 14.89
N LEU A 97 -3.85 -1.94 13.87
CA LEU A 97 -3.92 -1.56 12.44
C LEU A 97 -5.13 -2.23 11.81
N ARG A 98 -6.29 -1.57 11.93
CA ARG A 98 -7.58 -2.10 11.47
C ARG A 98 -8.26 -1.12 10.52
N SER A 99 -9.12 -1.66 9.66
CA SER A 99 -9.97 -0.85 8.80
C SER A 99 -11.01 -0.08 9.61
N ARG A 100 -11.04 1.23 9.39
CA ARG A 100 -11.96 2.19 9.99
C ARG A 100 -12.26 3.27 8.98
N ILE A 101 -13.49 3.79 8.98
CA ILE A 101 -13.85 4.95 8.17
C ILE A 101 -13.07 6.17 8.65
N ASP A 102 -12.35 6.81 7.74
CA ASP A 102 -11.54 8.01 8.01
C ASP A 102 -12.42 9.26 7.97
N ALA A 103 -13.35 9.35 8.92
CA ALA A 103 -14.28 10.44 9.10
C ALA A 103 -14.51 10.73 10.59
N ALA A 104 -14.35 11.99 10.99
CA ALA A 104 -14.67 12.48 12.32
C ALA A 104 -15.15 13.94 12.28
N PRO A 105 -15.99 14.38 13.24
CA PRO A 105 -16.57 13.58 14.33
C PRO A 105 -17.73 12.68 13.87
N ASN A 106 -18.31 12.96 12.70
CA ASN A 106 -19.48 12.26 12.18
C ASN A 106 -19.06 11.12 11.26
N GLN A 107 -19.70 9.96 11.42
CA GLN A 107 -19.52 8.85 10.48
C GLN A 107 -20.35 9.09 9.21
N VAL A 108 -19.74 8.83 8.07
CA VAL A 108 -20.40 8.86 6.74
C VAL A 108 -20.75 7.48 6.21
N TRP A 109 -20.21 6.44 6.85
CA TRP A 109 -20.35 5.05 6.45
C TRP A 109 -20.22 4.11 7.65
N ASN A 110 -20.86 2.95 7.60
CA ASN A 110 -20.80 1.92 8.63
C ASN A 110 -20.31 0.60 8.00
N LEU A 111 -19.08 0.19 8.32
CA LEU A 111 -18.44 -1.02 7.79
C LEU A 111 -19.00 -2.34 8.36
N ASP A 112 -19.73 -2.30 9.48
CA ASP A 112 -20.38 -3.50 10.03
C ASP A 112 -21.64 -3.82 9.21
N ASN A 113 -22.43 -2.79 8.86
CA ASN A 113 -23.68 -2.97 8.13
C ASN A 113 -23.52 -2.96 6.60
N LYS A 114 -22.53 -2.22 6.09
CA LYS A 114 -22.25 -2.06 4.66
C LYS A 114 -20.77 -2.33 4.40
N PRO A 115 -20.33 -3.59 4.43
CA PRO A 115 -18.93 -3.91 4.17
C PRO A 115 -18.56 -3.52 2.73
N LEU A 116 -17.35 -3.01 2.54
CA LEU A 116 -16.83 -2.59 1.23
C LEU A 116 -16.31 -3.77 0.41
N SER A 117 -16.41 -4.99 0.93
CA SER A 117 -16.17 -6.21 0.16
C SER A 117 -17.28 -6.48 -0.86
N ASP A 118 -18.47 -5.90 -0.67
CA ASP A 118 -19.57 -5.93 -1.63
C ASP A 118 -19.42 -4.81 -2.67
N GLU A 119 -19.55 -5.15 -3.96
CA GLU A 119 -19.28 -4.24 -5.08
C GLU A 119 -20.28 -3.06 -5.14
N LYS A 120 -21.56 -3.29 -4.80
CA LYS A 120 -22.58 -2.23 -4.78
C LYS A 120 -22.30 -1.22 -3.67
N ASN A 121 -21.99 -1.72 -2.47
CA ASN A 121 -21.55 -0.91 -1.34
C ASN A 121 -20.27 -0.14 -1.67
N PHE A 122 -19.30 -0.80 -2.29
CA PHE A 122 -18.03 -0.19 -2.69
C PHE A 122 -18.25 0.99 -3.67
N ARG A 123 -19.04 0.79 -4.73
CA ARG A 123 -19.34 1.85 -5.70
C ARG A 123 -20.09 3.02 -5.06
N GLN A 124 -21.05 2.74 -4.18
CA GLN A 124 -21.72 3.79 -3.41
C GLN A 124 -20.71 4.56 -2.55
N PHE A 125 -19.80 3.87 -1.86
CA PHE A 125 -18.77 4.50 -1.03
C PHE A 125 -17.80 5.38 -1.84
N ILE A 126 -17.35 4.92 -3.00
CA ILE A 126 -16.49 5.72 -3.90
C ILE A 126 -17.22 6.94 -4.45
N SER A 127 -18.55 6.88 -4.65
CA SER A 127 -19.33 8.05 -5.08
C SER A 127 -19.44 9.16 -4.03
N LEU A 128 -19.18 8.86 -2.75
CA LEU A 128 -19.19 9.87 -1.68
C LEU A 128 -17.91 10.71 -1.74
N THR A 129 -18.07 12.03 -1.83
CA THR A 129 -16.97 12.99 -1.97
C THR A 129 -16.81 13.94 -0.78
N LYS A 130 -17.66 13.84 0.25
CA LYS A 130 -17.71 14.76 1.40
C LYS A 130 -17.86 14.04 2.73
N GLY A 131 -17.41 14.71 3.80
CA GLY A 131 -17.55 14.27 5.18
C GLY A 131 -16.42 13.35 5.67
N PHE A 132 -15.41 13.10 4.83
CA PHE A 132 -14.19 12.39 5.21
C PHE A 132 -13.12 13.37 5.68
N ASN A 133 -12.14 12.88 6.44
CA ASN A 133 -11.03 13.70 6.91
C ASN A 133 -10.13 14.17 5.75
N GLU A 134 -10.24 13.54 4.58
CA GLU A 134 -9.41 13.79 3.39
C GLU A 134 -10.16 14.54 2.27
N ASP A 135 -11.41 14.93 2.49
CA ASP A 135 -12.36 15.37 1.43
C ASP A 135 -12.03 16.69 0.71
N THR A 136 -10.95 17.36 1.11
CA THR A 136 -10.39 18.55 0.46
C THR A 136 -9.18 18.28 -0.41
N TRP A 137 -8.66 17.04 -0.41
CA TRP A 137 -7.44 16.67 -1.15
C TRP A 137 -7.81 16.13 -2.53
N SER A 138 -7.12 16.60 -3.57
CA SER A 138 -7.39 16.20 -4.97
C SER A 138 -7.20 14.70 -5.23
N SER A 139 -6.32 14.04 -4.48
CA SER A 139 -6.07 12.58 -4.57
C SER A 139 -7.04 11.73 -3.74
N PHE A 140 -7.98 12.34 -2.99
CA PHE A 140 -8.95 11.61 -2.17
C PHE A 140 -9.87 10.71 -3.00
N ARG A 141 -10.29 11.21 -4.17
CA ARG A 141 -11.06 10.47 -5.18
C ARG A 141 -10.42 10.71 -6.53
N TRP A 142 -10.24 9.65 -7.29
CA TRP A 142 -9.63 9.72 -8.61
C TRP A 142 -10.35 8.81 -9.60
N LYS A 143 -10.28 9.21 -10.86
CA LYS A 143 -10.70 8.42 -12.01
C LYS A 143 -9.54 8.43 -13.00
N ARG A 144 -9.18 7.27 -13.52
CA ARG A 144 -8.05 7.06 -14.44
C ARG A 144 -8.52 6.16 -15.56
N GLU A 145 -8.24 6.55 -16.78
CA GLU A 145 -8.55 5.77 -17.98
C GLU A 145 -7.23 5.22 -18.48
N SER A 146 -7.20 3.94 -18.83
CA SER A 146 -6.00 3.27 -19.34
C SER A 146 -6.36 2.56 -20.64
N PRO A 147 -5.77 2.97 -21.78
CA PRO A 147 -5.95 2.31 -23.05
C PRO A 147 -5.51 0.84 -22.98
N LEU A 148 -6.17 -0.01 -23.76
CA LEU A 148 -5.88 -1.44 -23.80
C LEU A 148 -4.44 -1.72 -24.22
N THR A 149 -3.85 -0.87 -25.05
CA THR A 149 -2.44 -0.93 -25.45
C THR A 149 -1.49 -0.80 -24.26
N GLU A 150 -1.78 0.12 -23.34
CA GLU A 150 -0.96 0.38 -22.15
C GLU A 150 -1.10 -0.75 -21.14
N ILE A 151 -2.32 -1.22 -20.90
CA ILE A 151 -2.58 -2.40 -20.05
C ILE A 151 -1.85 -3.63 -20.59
N ASN A 152 -1.95 -3.88 -21.90
CA ASN A 152 -1.27 -5.00 -22.56
C ASN A 152 0.26 -4.89 -22.43
N GLN A 153 0.82 -3.69 -22.57
CA GLN A 153 2.25 -3.46 -22.42
C GLN A 153 2.71 -3.72 -20.99
N ASN A 154 2.11 -3.04 -20.02
CA ASN A 154 2.51 -3.09 -18.61
C ASN A 154 2.37 -4.50 -18.03
N LEU A 155 1.24 -5.17 -18.31
CA LEU A 155 1.04 -6.56 -17.87
C LEU A 155 2.08 -7.49 -18.52
N ARG A 156 2.41 -7.29 -19.79
CA ARG A 156 3.42 -8.12 -20.47
C ARG A 156 4.80 -7.93 -19.87
N GLU A 157 5.19 -6.70 -19.58
CA GLU A 157 6.47 -6.39 -18.93
C GLU A 157 6.55 -7.02 -17.54
N PHE A 158 5.50 -6.87 -16.74
CA PHE A 158 5.38 -7.52 -15.43
C PHE A 158 5.49 -9.03 -15.52
N LEU A 159 4.70 -9.68 -16.39
CA LEU A 159 4.70 -11.14 -16.52
C LEU A 159 6.03 -11.69 -17.03
N LYS A 160 6.73 -10.95 -17.89
CA LYS A 160 8.10 -11.32 -18.32
C LYS A 160 9.08 -11.27 -17.15
N ALA A 161 9.03 -10.22 -16.34
CA ALA A 161 9.88 -10.08 -15.16
C ALA A 161 9.66 -11.22 -14.15
N GLU A 162 8.40 -11.63 -13.99
CA GLU A 162 8.00 -12.75 -13.12
C GLU A 162 8.16 -14.14 -13.78
N GLN A 163 8.71 -14.23 -15.00
CA GLN A 163 8.87 -15.47 -15.78
C GLN A 163 7.57 -16.27 -15.94
N HIS A 164 6.44 -15.58 -16.00
CA HIS A 164 5.12 -16.20 -16.02
C HIS A 164 4.82 -16.82 -17.40
N PRO A 165 4.21 -18.03 -17.46
CA PRO A 165 3.97 -18.75 -18.72
C PRO A 165 3.06 -18.02 -19.70
N LEU A 166 2.20 -17.12 -19.21
CA LEU A 166 1.30 -16.32 -20.04
C LEU A 166 1.92 -14.99 -20.52
N ALA A 167 3.23 -14.77 -20.35
CA ALA A 167 3.89 -13.52 -20.73
C ALA A 167 3.85 -13.21 -22.24
N ASN A 168 3.48 -14.17 -23.09
CA ASN A 168 3.33 -14.01 -24.54
C ASN A 168 1.87 -13.78 -24.99
N PHE A 169 0.96 -13.41 -24.08
CA PHE A 169 -0.42 -13.09 -24.45
C PHE A 169 -0.50 -11.96 -25.49
N GLY A 170 -1.49 -12.07 -26.38
CA GLY A 170 -1.77 -11.07 -27.41
C GLY A 170 -2.48 -9.86 -26.83
N SER A 171 -3.63 -10.08 -26.17
CA SER A 171 -4.44 -9.00 -25.59
C SER A 171 -5.20 -9.42 -24.34
N VAL A 172 -5.31 -8.49 -23.40
CA VAL A 172 -6.33 -8.51 -22.34
C VAL A 172 -7.72 -8.40 -22.98
N GLN A 173 -8.64 -9.19 -22.44
CA GLN A 173 -10.05 -9.25 -22.83
C GLN A 173 -10.97 -8.72 -21.72
N ASN A 174 -10.57 -8.87 -20.46
CA ASN A 174 -11.36 -8.39 -19.33
C ASN A 174 -10.53 -8.23 -18.05
N LEU A 175 -11.00 -7.35 -17.16
CA LEU A 175 -10.51 -7.18 -15.79
C LEU A 175 -11.67 -7.35 -14.81
N VAL A 176 -11.51 -8.24 -13.82
CA VAL A 176 -12.54 -8.53 -12.82
C VAL A 176 -11.94 -8.48 -11.43
N VAL A 177 -12.47 -7.60 -10.57
CA VAL A 177 -12.15 -7.62 -9.14
C VAL A 177 -12.78 -8.88 -8.54
N ALA A 178 -11.96 -9.90 -8.30
CA ALA A 178 -12.41 -11.21 -7.83
C ALA A 178 -12.56 -11.24 -6.31
N LYS A 179 -11.75 -10.47 -5.58
CA LYS A 179 -11.80 -10.42 -4.13
C LYS A 179 -11.46 -9.01 -3.63
N ARG A 180 -12.27 -8.53 -2.68
CA ARG A 180 -12.02 -7.31 -1.91
C ARG A 180 -11.90 -7.64 -0.43
N SER A 181 -11.09 -6.84 0.27
CA SER A 181 -11.09 -6.85 1.73
C SER A 181 -12.35 -6.19 2.28
N ARG A 182 -12.61 -6.38 3.58
CA ARG A 182 -13.73 -5.71 4.27
C ARG A 182 -13.65 -4.19 4.14
N GLY A 183 -12.43 -3.63 4.13
CA GLY A 183 -12.13 -2.22 3.91
C GLY A 183 -12.09 -1.79 2.44
N GLY A 184 -12.44 -2.69 1.51
CA GLY A 184 -12.62 -2.38 0.09
C GLY A 184 -11.38 -2.51 -0.79
N ARG A 185 -10.23 -2.93 -0.24
CA ARG A 185 -8.99 -3.07 -1.03
C ARG A 185 -9.11 -4.27 -1.93
N VAL A 186 -8.78 -4.11 -3.21
CA VAL A 186 -8.67 -5.24 -4.14
C VAL A 186 -7.56 -6.16 -3.63
N GLN A 187 -7.95 -7.40 -3.31
CA GLN A 187 -7.04 -8.45 -2.87
C GLN A 187 -6.62 -9.32 -4.05
N GLN A 188 -7.54 -9.53 -5.00
CA GLN A 188 -7.30 -10.29 -6.22
C GLN A 188 -7.99 -9.64 -7.40
N LEU A 189 -7.23 -9.39 -8.45
CA LEU A 189 -7.71 -8.95 -9.76
C LEU A 189 -7.47 -10.09 -10.76
N LYS A 190 -8.55 -10.58 -11.37
CA LYS A 190 -8.48 -11.52 -12.48
C LYS A 190 -8.31 -10.73 -13.78
N VAL A 191 -7.27 -11.06 -14.52
CA VAL A 191 -7.00 -10.53 -15.85
C VAL A 191 -7.22 -11.67 -16.85
N MET A 192 -8.27 -11.54 -17.65
CA MET A 192 -8.55 -12.50 -18.73
C MET A 192 -7.78 -12.07 -19.96
N THR A 193 -6.93 -12.94 -20.48
CA THR A 193 -6.20 -12.76 -21.73
C THR A 193 -6.71 -13.72 -22.80
N ASP A 194 -6.25 -13.55 -24.04
CA ASP A 194 -6.52 -14.46 -25.15
C ASP A 194 -5.97 -15.88 -24.99
N ILE A 195 -5.00 -16.08 -24.09
CA ILE A 195 -4.35 -17.38 -23.87
C ILE A 195 -4.55 -17.95 -22.46
N GLY A 196 -5.26 -17.25 -21.58
CA GLY A 196 -5.54 -17.72 -20.22
C GLY A 196 -5.84 -16.62 -19.19
N GLU A 197 -6.09 -17.05 -17.96
CA GLU A 197 -6.33 -16.18 -16.81
C GLU A 197 -5.03 -15.92 -16.04
N VAL A 198 -4.78 -14.66 -15.71
CA VAL A 198 -3.75 -14.23 -14.76
C VAL A 198 -4.45 -13.70 -13.51
N ILE A 199 -4.04 -14.16 -12.33
CA ILE A 199 -4.54 -13.64 -11.05
C ILE A 199 -3.44 -12.79 -10.42
N LEU A 200 -3.67 -11.49 -10.37
CA LEU A 200 -2.79 -10.54 -9.68
C LEU A 200 -3.28 -10.34 -8.25
N GLN A 201 -2.36 -10.40 -7.28
CA GLN A 201 -2.68 -10.27 -5.87
C GLN A 201 -2.06 -9.00 -5.27
N LYS A 202 -2.85 -8.26 -4.51
CA LYS A 202 -2.38 -7.10 -3.72
C LYS A 202 -1.45 -6.18 -4.51
N ASP A 203 -0.20 -5.99 -4.09
CA ASP A 203 0.76 -5.06 -4.68
C ASP A 203 1.15 -5.41 -6.13
N GLU A 204 1.05 -6.68 -6.54
CA GLU A 204 1.21 -7.10 -7.94
C GLU A 204 0.29 -6.32 -8.88
N ILE A 205 -0.91 -5.95 -8.41
CA ILE A 205 -1.88 -5.19 -9.19
C ILE A 205 -1.32 -3.81 -9.56
N LEU A 206 -0.65 -3.14 -8.60
CA LEU A 206 -0.06 -1.82 -8.80
C LEU A 206 1.28 -1.88 -9.55
N ARG A 207 1.95 -3.04 -9.53
CA ARG A 207 3.17 -3.28 -10.33
C ARG A 207 2.85 -3.64 -11.78
N ALA A 208 1.75 -4.35 -12.01
CA ALA A 208 1.32 -4.79 -13.33
C ALA A 208 0.47 -3.76 -14.08
N LEU A 209 -0.15 -2.81 -13.37
CA LEU A 209 -1.01 -1.76 -13.93
C LEU A 209 -0.62 -0.40 -13.36
N ASP A 210 -0.39 0.58 -14.22
CA ASP A 210 0.02 1.94 -13.81
C ASP A 210 -1.18 2.82 -13.37
N ALA A 211 -2.34 2.65 -14.01
CA ALA A 211 -3.49 3.52 -13.81
C ALA A 211 -4.05 3.61 -12.36
N PRO A 212 -4.22 2.54 -11.59
CA PRO A 212 -4.77 2.65 -10.23
C PRO A 212 -3.75 3.28 -9.25
N ASN A 213 -4.07 4.40 -8.63
CA ASN A 213 -3.18 5.05 -7.64
C ASN A 213 -3.10 4.31 -6.28
N SER A 214 -4.02 3.37 -6.04
CA SER A 214 -4.13 2.60 -4.79
C SER A 214 -4.92 1.32 -5.04
N LEU A 215 -4.94 0.39 -4.08
CA LEU A 215 -5.78 -0.81 -4.13
C LEU A 215 -7.26 -0.55 -3.85
N LEU A 216 -7.67 0.70 -3.59
CA LEU A 216 -9.06 1.06 -3.30
C LEU A 216 -9.75 1.57 -4.57
N PHE A 217 -10.12 0.66 -5.49
CA PHE A 217 -10.77 1.02 -6.76
C PHE A 217 -11.77 0.00 -7.27
N TYR A 218 -12.67 0.42 -8.17
CA TYR A 218 -13.40 -0.46 -9.08
C TYR A 218 -12.94 -0.18 -10.51
N VAL A 219 -13.19 -1.14 -11.41
CA VAL A 219 -12.79 -1.07 -12.81
C VAL A 219 -13.99 -1.36 -13.70
N ASP A 220 -14.15 -0.58 -14.76
CA ASP A 220 -15.18 -0.75 -15.78
C ASP A 220 -14.53 -0.79 -17.18
N PRO A 221 -15.00 -1.66 -18.09
CA PRO A 221 -14.51 -1.68 -19.47
C PRO A 221 -14.94 -0.42 -20.22
N GLN A 222 -14.05 0.07 -21.09
CA GLN A 222 -14.37 1.11 -22.07
C GLN A 222 -14.49 0.48 -23.45
N SER A 223 -15.64 0.67 -24.09
CA SER A 223 -15.88 0.15 -25.44
C SER A 223 -16.32 1.26 -26.37
N LYS A 224 -15.85 1.24 -27.62
CA LYS A 224 -16.42 2.03 -28.70
C LYS A 224 -17.34 1.17 -29.55
N SER A 225 -18.46 1.76 -29.94
CA SER A 225 -19.32 1.18 -30.97
C SER A 225 -18.67 1.46 -32.31
N VAL A 226 -18.32 0.40 -33.03
CA VAL A 226 -17.92 0.51 -34.43
C VAL A 226 -19.18 0.29 -35.25
N GLU A 227 -19.62 1.33 -35.96
CA GLU A 227 -20.62 1.18 -37.01
C GLU A 227 -20.01 0.31 -38.10
N GLY A 228 -20.49 -0.92 -38.23
CA GLY A 228 -20.08 -1.77 -39.35
C GLY A 228 -20.51 -1.10 -40.65
N GLU A 229 -19.61 -1.01 -41.63
CA GLU A 229 -19.99 -0.65 -42.99
C GLU A 229 -21.09 -1.62 -43.44
N SER A 230 -22.33 -1.12 -43.53
CA SER A 230 -23.46 -1.90 -44.00
C SER A 230 -23.29 -2.15 -45.49
N ARG A 231 -22.73 -3.30 -45.86
CA ARG A 231 -22.82 -3.84 -47.24
C ARG A 231 -24.09 -4.68 -47.45
N SER A 232 -25.15 -4.43 -46.67
CA SER A 232 -26.44 -5.08 -46.91
C SER A 232 -27.31 -4.22 -47.83
N LEU A 233 -27.52 -4.67 -49.06
CA LEU A 233 -28.48 -4.11 -50.03
C LEU A 233 -29.95 -4.45 -49.70
N ALA A 234 -30.23 -5.09 -48.55
CA ALA A 234 -31.58 -5.47 -48.16
C ALA A 234 -32.26 -4.34 -47.36
N PRO A 235 -33.43 -3.83 -47.79
CA PRO A 235 -34.20 -2.86 -47.01
C PRO A 235 -34.62 -3.47 -45.67
N GLY A 236 -34.16 -2.88 -44.56
CA GLY A 236 -34.54 -3.28 -43.19
C GLY A 236 -33.46 -3.99 -42.35
N ALA A 237 -32.24 -4.17 -42.86
CA ALA A 237 -31.13 -4.67 -42.05
C ALA A 237 -30.60 -3.58 -41.10
N VAL A 238 -30.78 -3.75 -39.79
CA VAL A 238 -30.14 -2.91 -38.77
C VAL A 238 -28.67 -3.33 -38.70
N ALA A 239 -27.74 -2.39 -38.91
CA ALA A 239 -26.32 -2.67 -38.77
C ALA A 239 -26.03 -3.15 -37.33
N ALA A 240 -25.45 -4.34 -37.18
CA ALA A 240 -24.97 -4.80 -35.88
C ALA A 240 -23.85 -3.88 -35.43
N SER A 241 -24.04 -3.13 -34.34
CA SER A 241 -22.95 -2.37 -33.73
C SER A 241 -22.04 -3.36 -33.00
N GLN A 242 -20.79 -3.48 -33.46
CA GLN A 242 -19.79 -4.28 -32.77
C GLN A 242 -19.10 -3.40 -31.73
N GLN A 243 -19.19 -3.78 -30.46
CA GLN A 243 -18.45 -3.11 -29.40
C GLN A 243 -17.02 -3.64 -29.37
N VAL A 244 -16.06 -2.75 -29.53
CA VAL A 244 -14.63 -3.06 -29.42
C VAL A 244 -14.12 -2.51 -28.10
N LEU A 245 -13.47 -3.38 -27.31
CA LEU A 245 -12.81 -2.98 -26.06
C LEU A 245 -11.61 -2.09 -26.38
N GLU A 246 -11.59 -0.89 -25.84
CA GLU A 246 -10.51 0.08 -26.06
C GLU A 246 -9.63 0.30 -24.85
N GLY A 247 -10.09 -0.11 -23.66
CA GLY A 247 -9.38 0.12 -22.41
C GLY A 247 -10.27 -0.08 -21.21
N PHE A 248 -9.83 0.42 -20.07
CA PHE A 248 -10.58 0.34 -18.82
C PHE A 248 -10.52 1.66 -18.06
N THR A 249 -11.62 1.98 -17.39
CA THR A 249 -11.69 3.07 -16.42
C THR A 249 -11.55 2.51 -15.01
N PHE A 250 -10.56 3.02 -14.28
CA PHE A 250 -10.37 2.78 -12.85
C PHE A 250 -10.91 3.98 -12.07
N ALA A 251 -11.74 3.74 -11.07
CA ALA A 251 -12.23 4.78 -10.19
C ALA A 251 -12.09 4.34 -8.74
N GLY A 252 -11.48 5.20 -7.93
CA GLY A 252 -11.03 4.83 -6.60
C GLY A 252 -10.71 6.03 -5.72
N GLY A 253 -9.97 5.78 -4.66
CA GLY A 253 -9.57 6.81 -3.72
C GLY A 253 -8.26 6.52 -2.99
N GLY A 254 -7.68 7.58 -2.44
CA GLY A 254 -6.45 7.49 -1.65
C GLY A 254 -5.18 7.34 -2.47
N LEU A 255 -4.05 7.39 -1.76
CA LEU A 255 -2.70 7.34 -2.31
C LEU A 255 -1.77 6.71 -1.27
N GLY A 256 -1.21 5.55 -1.62
CA GLY A 256 -0.43 4.71 -0.71
C GLY A 256 -1.24 3.57 -0.08
N HIS A 257 -0.64 2.90 0.91
CA HIS A 257 -1.17 1.65 1.46
C HIS A 257 -2.36 1.81 2.42
N ALA A 258 -2.63 3.01 2.93
CA ALA A 258 -3.75 3.31 3.84
C ALA A 258 -3.75 2.60 5.21
N VAL A 259 -2.75 1.77 5.52
CA VAL A 259 -2.55 1.18 6.86
C VAL A 259 -2.02 2.22 7.84
N GLY A 260 -2.71 2.37 8.98
CA GLY A 260 -2.34 3.28 10.07
C GLY A 260 -2.74 4.73 9.83
N LEU A 261 -1.84 5.68 10.11
CA LEU A 261 -2.16 7.11 10.08
C LEU A 261 -2.29 7.66 8.65
N SER A 262 -3.37 8.41 8.39
CA SER A 262 -3.48 9.28 7.21
C SER A 262 -2.83 10.63 7.48
N GLN A 263 -1.86 11.03 6.65
CA GLN A 263 -1.25 12.37 6.75
C GLN A 263 -2.30 13.44 6.44
N ALA A 264 -2.99 13.32 5.30
CA ALA A 264 -4.06 14.23 4.91
C ALA A 264 -5.20 14.27 5.93
N GLY A 265 -5.65 13.12 6.42
CA GLY A 265 -6.71 13.03 7.40
C GLY A 265 -6.30 13.62 8.76
N SER A 266 -5.06 13.42 9.18
CA SER A 266 -4.55 14.01 10.43
C SER A 266 -4.56 15.55 10.40
N TYR A 267 -4.39 16.18 9.23
CA TYR A 267 -4.45 17.64 9.10
C TYR A 267 -5.86 18.13 9.40
N ARG A 268 -6.89 17.47 8.86
CA ARG A 268 -8.28 17.83 9.15
C ARG A 268 -8.59 17.63 10.63
N LEU A 269 -8.19 16.51 11.23
CA LEU A 269 -8.38 16.25 12.65
C LEU A 269 -7.73 17.34 13.52
N SER A 270 -6.49 17.73 13.23
CA SER A 270 -5.83 18.83 13.93
C SER A 270 -6.56 20.17 13.73
N ASN A 271 -7.06 20.45 12.53
CA ASN A 271 -7.76 21.70 12.23
C ASN A 271 -9.12 21.80 12.94
N ILE A 272 -9.76 20.67 13.26
CA ILE A 272 -10.98 20.62 14.07
C ILE A 272 -10.70 20.45 15.57
N GLY A 273 -9.45 20.63 16.00
CA GLY A 273 -9.06 20.73 17.41
C GLY A 273 -8.67 19.42 18.10
N TYR A 274 -8.46 18.33 17.36
CA TYR A 274 -7.97 17.10 17.99
C TYR A 274 -6.53 17.30 18.47
N SER A 275 -6.21 16.79 19.66
CA SER A 275 -4.83 16.67 20.14
C SER A 275 -4.08 15.58 19.39
N ALA A 276 -2.74 15.59 19.47
CA ALA A 276 -1.91 14.53 18.89
C ALA A 276 -2.30 13.14 19.42
N GLU A 277 -2.63 13.04 20.71
CA GLU A 277 -3.10 11.79 21.33
C GLU A 277 -4.45 11.34 20.75
N GLN A 278 -5.40 12.25 20.55
CA GLN A 278 -6.69 11.93 19.93
C GLN A 278 -6.52 11.48 18.48
N ILE A 279 -5.62 12.12 17.72
CA ILE A 279 -5.26 11.71 16.35
C ILE A 279 -4.68 10.29 16.36
N LEU A 280 -3.71 10.02 17.22
CA LEU A 280 -3.08 8.69 17.30
C LEU A 280 -4.08 7.62 17.74
N LYS A 281 -4.93 7.92 18.72
CA LYS A 281 -6.00 7.01 19.18
C LYS A 281 -7.01 6.72 18.07
N PHE A 282 -7.26 7.66 17.16
CA PHE A 282 -8.14 7.47 16.01
C PHE A 282 -7.56 6.46 15.01
N TYR A 283 -6.27 6.59 14.65
CA TYR A 283 -5.62 5.75 13.64
C TYR A 283 -5.05 4.43 14.17
N TYR A 284 -4.70 4.37 15.46
CA TYR A 284 -4.12 3.20 16.11
C TYR A 284 -4.98 2.78 17.31
N PRO A 285 -6.20 2.27 17.08
CA PRO A 285 -7.11 1.93 18.17
C PRO A 285 -6.49 0.90 19.12
N GLY A 286 -6.62 1.14 20.42
CA GLY A 286 -6.06 0.27 21.48
C GLY A 286 -4.57 0.47 21.75
N ALA A 287 -3.85 1.25 20.93
CA ALA A 287 -2.49 1.65 21.26
C ALA A 287 -2.48 2.74 22.34
N THR A 288 -1.43 2.74 23.16
CA THR A 288 -1.25 3.65 24.29
C THR A 288 -0.05 4.55 24.03
N LEU A 289 -0.28 5.87 24.11
CA LEU A 289 0.77 6.88 24.09
C LEU A 289 1.44 6.92 25.47
N GLN A 290 2.75 6.69 25.52
CA GLN A 290 3.47 6.72 26.79
C GLN A 290 4.91 7.22 26.63
N PRO A 291 5.56 7.68 27.72
CA PRO A 291 6.98 7.98 27.72
C PRO A 291 7.81 6.73 27.41
N LEU A 292 8.88 6.92 26.64
CA LEU A 292 9.88 5.90 26.38
C LEU A 292 10.64 5.60 27.67
N THR A 293 10.62 4.35 28.09
CA THR A 293 11.32 3.85 29.28
C THR A 293 12.06 2.57 28.93
N SER A 294 13.01 2.17 29.78
CA SER A 294 13.80 0.94 29.59
C SER A 294 12.97 -0.35 29.68
N SER A 295 11.73 -0.30 30.17
CA SER A 295 10.83 -1.46 30.27
C SER A 295 9.98 -1.69 29.01
N ILE A 296 9.96 -0.75 28.06
CA ILE A 296 9.22 -0.91 26.81
C ILE A 296 9.93 -1.92 25.92
N VAL A 297 9.19 -2.91 25.45
CA VAL A 297 9.70 -3.88 24.49
C VAL A 297 9.69 -3.23 23.10
N TYR A 298 10.85 -3.15 22.45
CA TYR A 298 10.91 -2.59 21.10
C TYR A 298 10.37 -3.60 20.10
N TRP A 299 10.71 -4.87 20.31
CA TRP A 299 10.13 -5.99 19.59
C TRP A 299 10.20 -7.33 20.31
N ARG A 300 9.28 -8.21 19.92
CA ARG A 300 9.38 -9.65 20.17
C ARG A 300 9.73 -10.34 18.86
N ASP A 301 10.64 -11.31 18.92
CA ASP A 301 10.83 -12.24 17.81
C ASP A 301 9.62 -13.18 17.77
N SER A 302 9.10 -13.43 16.56
CA SER A 302 8.05 -14.42 16.36
C SER A 302 8.58 -15.77 16.85
N GLN A 303 7.95 -16.36 17.87
CA GLN A 303 8.22 -17.75 18.20
C GLN A 303 7.87 -18.60 16.96
N PRO A 304 8.70 -19.56 16.54
CA PRO A 304 8.35 -20.43 15.44
C PRO A 304 7.03 -21.10 15.78
N SER A 305 6.02 -20.86 14.96
CA SER A 305 4.76 -21.57 15.05
C SER A 305 5.10 -23.05 14.93
N THR A 306 4.78 -23.85 15.95
CA THR A 306 4.85 -25.30 15.85
C THR A 306 3.91 -25.71 14.71
N VAL A 307 4.47 -25.89 13.52
CA VAL A 307 3.79 -26.51 12.40
C VAL A 307 3.48 -27.92 12.88
N ALA A 308 2.19 -28.18 13.15
CA ALA A 308 1.71 -29.54 13.33
C ALA A 308 2.11 -30.30 12.06
N THR A 309 3.03 -31.25 12.23
CA THR A 309 3.54 -32.09 11.16
C THR A 309 2.36 -32.92 10.64
N GLN A 310 1.68 -32.45 9.59
CA GLN A 310 0.85 -33.32 8.78
C GLN A 310 1.83 -34.23 8.03
N THR A 311 1.93 -35.47 8.52
CA THR A 311 2.59 -36.57 7.84
C THR A 311 1.90 -36.81 6.50
N VAL A 312 2.47 -36.26 5.43
CA VAL A 312 2.15 -36.69 4.07
C VAL A 312 2.85 -38.04 3.88
N SER A 313 2.05 -39.10 3.86
CA SER A 313 2.45 -40.46 3.47
C SER A 313 3.12 -40.43 2.09
N ALA A 314 4.44 -40.60 2.04
CA ALA A 314 5.17 -40.79 0.80
C ALA A 314 4.86 -42.18 0.20
N GLN A 315 4.26 -42.20 -0.98
CA GLN A 315 4.23 -43.41 -1.81
C GLN A 315 5.59 -43.58 -2.52
N PRO A 316 6.13 -44.82 -2.63
CA PRO A 316 7.47 -45.06 -3.14
C PRO A 316 7.49 -45.10 -4.68
N LEU A 317 8.39 -44.31 -5.29
CA LEU A 317 8.83 -44.54 -6.67
C LEU A 317 10.06 -45.45 -6.65
N SER A 318 9.97 -46.57 -7.38
CA SER A 318 11.06 -47.52 -7.62
C SER A 318 11.99 -47.06 -8.76
N PRO A 319 13.22 -47.62 -8.86
CA PRO A 319 14.40 -46.90 -9.34
C PRO A 319 14.87 -47.31 -10.75
N ALA A 320 15.58 -46.40 -11.44
CA ALA A 320 16.48 -46.74 -12.53
C ALA A 320 17.67 -45.75 -12.53
N THR A 321 18.82 -46.18 -11.98
CA THR A 321 20.09 -46.52 -12.66
C THR A 321 21.05 -45.34 -12.91
N GLY A 322 22.18 -45.35 -12.18
CA GLY A 322 23.33 -44.43 -12.31
C GLY A 322 24.11 -44.59 -13.64
N ARG A 323 25.19 -43.85 -13.94
CA ARG A 323 26.37 -43.49 -13.12
C ARG A 323 27.29 -42.53 -13.98
N PRO A 324 28.55 -42.22 -13.61
CA PRO A 324 29.05 -41.07 -12.81
C PRO A 324 29.95 -40.07 -13.58
N GLY A 325 30.32 -38.95 -12.92
CA GLY A 325 31.49 -38.14 -13.27
C GLY A 325 31.64 -36.89 -12.37
N GLU A 326 32.54 -36.96 -11.39
CA GLU A 326 33.01 -35.84 -10.56
C GLU A 326 33.80 -34.81 -11.38
N THR A 327 33.75 -33.52 -11.01
CA THR A 327 34.93 -32.75 -10.53
C THR A 327 34.58 -31.30 -10.13
N THR A 328 34.87 -30.99 -8.86
CA THR A 328 35.45 -29.76 -8.28
C THR A 328 35.03 -28.34 -8.73
N ALA A 329 34.38 -27.67 -7.77
CA ALA A 329 34.54 -26.28 -7.30
C ALA A 329 35.31 -25.22 -8.12
N SER A 330 34.63 -24.09 -8.35
CA SER A 330 35.21 -22.74 -8.17
C SER A 330 34.11 -21.73 -7.87
N ASN A 331 34.27 -21.03 -6.73
CA ASN A 331 33.51 -19.86 -6.33
C ASN A 331 33.74 -18.70 -7.31
N GLU A 332 32.69 -18.16 -7.91
CA GLU A 332 32.67 -16.78 -8.42
C GLU A 332 31.31 -16.16 -8.14
N ALA A 333 31.34 -15.04 -7.40
CA ALA A 333 30.18 -14.23 -7.08
C ALA A 333 29.71 -13.44 -8.32
N PRO A 334 28.40 -13.32 -8.58
CA PRO A 334 27.92 -12.41 -9.61
C PRO A 334 28.01 -10.96 -9.12
N LYS A 335 28.61 -10.11 -9.97
CA LYS A 335 28.71 -8.66 -9.82
C LYS A 335 27.34 -8.02 -9.59
N GLN A 336 27.27 -7.18 -8.56
CA GLN A 336 26.19 -6.24 -8.32
C GLN A 336 26.37 -5.03 -9.26
N ASP A 337 25.39 -4.79 -10.13
CA ASP A 337 25.13 -3.47 -10.71
C ASP A 337 23.62 -3.22 -10.59
N GLY A 338 23.24 -2.46 -9.56
CA GLY A 338 21.89 -2.01 -9.26
C GLY A 338 21.97 -0.79 -8.33
N PRO A 339 20.98 0.12 -8.35
CA PRO A 339 21.12 1.46 -7.79
C PRO A 339 21.41 1.42 -6.29
N GLU A 340 22.42 2.19 -5.85
CA GLU A 340 22.82 2.28 -4.44
C GLU A 340 21.60 2.58 -3.56
N LEU A 341 21.25 1.60 -2.71
CA LEU A 341 20.29 1.78 -1.64
C LEU A 341 20.94 2.67 -0.58
N PHE A 342 20.50 3.93 -0.49
CA PHE A 342 20.90 4.84 0.60
C PHE A 342 20.30 4.36 1.94
N GLY A 343 20.98 3.42 2.58
CA GLY A 343 20.73 3.01 3.96
C GLY A 343 21.38 3.98 4.93
N VAL A 344 20.66 4.37 5.99
CA VAL A 344 21.23 5.18 7.06
C VAL A 344 21.69 4.28 8.18
N LYS A 345 22.99 4.38 8.52
CA LYS A 345 23.54 3.82 9.75
C LYS A 345 23.41 4.82 10.90
N LEU A 346 22.64 4.47 11.92
CA LEU A 346 22.48 5.28 13.12
C LEU A 346 23.78 5.18 13.96
N PRO A 347 24.53 6.28 14.19
CA PRO A 347 25.74 6.22 15.02
C PRO A 347 25.39 5.85 16.48
N ASN A 348 26.34 5.23 17.18
CA ASN A 348 26.27 4.77 18.58
C ASN A 348 25.32 5.61 19.45
N ILE A 349 24.14 5.05 19.71
CA ILE A 349 22.95 5.84 20.06
C ILE A 349 23.02 6.33 21.52
N LYS A 350 23.18 7.64 21.70
CA LYS A 350 22.72 8.36 22.89
C LYS A 350 21.32 8.92 22.58
N PHE A 351 20.28 8.22 23.03
CA PHE A 351 18.85 8.45 22.68
C PHE A 351 18.29 9.84 23.01
N ASN A 352 19.05 10.69 23.71
CA ASN A 352 18.67 12.06 24.05
C ASN A 352 18.83 13.04 22.87
N VAL A 353 19.47 12.62 21.76
CA VAL A 353 19.87 13.50 20.64
C VAL A 353 19.40 13.00 19.25
N LEU A 354 18.53 11.98 19.19
CA LEU A 354 18.16 11.29 17.93
C LEU A 354 17.11 12.04 17.07
N TRP A 355 16.69 13.26 17.42
CA TRP A 355 15.37 13.73 17.00
C TRP A 355 15.31 14.72 15.83
N ASP A 356 16.43 15.06 15.18
CA ASP A 356 16.46 15.93 13.99
C ASP A 356 16.01 15.22 12.68
N TRP A 357 15.28 14.11 12.81
CA TRP A 357 15.00 13.17 11.73
C TRP A 357 13.54 13.22 11.26
N LEU A 358 13.08 14.35 10.72
CA LEU A 358 11.84 14.44 9.95
C LEU A 358 11.83 15.71 9.07
N PRO A 359 11.92 15.62 7.73
CA PRO A 359 11.60 16.77 6.89
C PRO A 359 10.08 16.98 6.82
N PHE A 360 9.61 18.14 7.27
CA PHE A 360 8.41 18.74 6.70
C PHE A 360 8.80 20.04 6.01
N SER A 361 8.94 19.98 4.69
CA SER A 361 8.75 21.14 3.84
C SER A 361 8.17 20.71 2.48
N ASN A 362 7.09 21.39 2.12
CA ASN A 362 6.37 21.41 0.84
C ASN A 362 5.82 20.08 0.29
N LEU A 363 4.67 19.66 0.83
CA LEU A 363 3.65 18.96 0.04
C LEU A 363 2.76 20.01 -0.63
N ASP A 364 3.35 20.81 -1.52
CA ASP A 364 2.60 21.38 -2.63
C ASP A 364 2.79 20.39 -3.79
N PHE A 365 1.83 19.47 -3.95
CA PHE A 365 1.65 18.84 -5.25
C PHE A 365 1.00 19.88 -6.14
N GLU A 366 1.79 20.73 -6.79
CA GLU A 366 1.32 21.41 -7.98
C GLU A 366 1.01 20.34 -9.03
N ALA A 367 -0.23 20.35 -9.49
CA ALA A 367 -0.71 19.45 -10.50
C ALA A 367 -0.02 19.75 -11.83
N GLY A 368 0.77 18.79 -12.30
CA GLY A 368 1.22 18.68 -13.69
C GLY A 368 2.55 19.35 -13.98
N GLN A 369 3.56 18.53 -14.29
CA GLN A 369 4.43 18.61 -15.49
C GLN A 369 5.21 17.28 -15.61
N PRO A 370 5.55 16.82 -16.84
CA PRO A 370 5.99 15.45 -17.11
C PRO A 370 7.50 15.25 -16.94
N LEU A 371 7.82 14.03 -16.46
CA LEU A 371 9.11 13.30 -16.39
C LEU A 371 10.34 14.02 -15.82
#